data_AF-A0A661NMG6-F1
#
_entry.id   AF-A0A661NMG6-F1
#
_cell.length_a   1.000
_cell.length_b   1.000
_cell.length_c   1.000
_cell.angle_alpha   90.00
_cell.angle_beta   90.00
_cell.angle_gamma   90.00
#
_symmetry.space_group_name_H-M   'P 1'
#
loop_
_entity.id
_entity.type
_entity.pdbx_description
1 polymer ?
#
loop_
_entity_poly.entity_id
_entity_poly.type
_entity_poly.pdbx_seq_one_letter_code
_entity_poly.pdbx_strand_id
1 'polypeptide(L)'
;MAKVNRKFIDEVGSRFNASACMSCGACTAICPMETGMLPRMLFRFTMLGQDGKIRENEDTIFSCLLCRMCEVNCPAEVPIAENVRLLRGYFDVHVFDLAR
;
A
#
# COMPACT_ATOMS: atom_id res chain seq x y z
N MET A 1 -17.10 -0.88 13.03
CA MET A 1 -15.80 -0.38 13.55
C MET A 1 -14.69 -1.14 12.85
N ALA A 2 -13.69 -0.44 12.30
CA ALA A 2 -12.53 -1.10 11.70
C ALA A 2 -11.72 -1.77 12.81
N LYS A 3 -11.45 -3.08 12.68
CA LYS A 3 -10.63 -3.84 13.62
C LYS A 3 -9.16 -3.65 13.28
N VAL A 4 -8.33 -3.43 14.29
CA VAL A 4 -6.87 -3.35 14.14
C VAL A 4 -6.31 -4.77 14.25
N ASN A 5 -5.61 -5.23 13.21
CA ASN A 5 -4.92 -6.52 13.20
C ASN A 5 -3.44 -6.32 13.55
N ARG A 6 -3.07 -6.71 14.78
CA ARG A 6 -1.68 -6.63 15.27
C ARG A 6 -0.71 -7.50 14.47
N LYS A 7 -1.12 -8.73 14.13
CA LYS A 7 -0.27 -9.66 13.36
C LYS A 7 0.12 -9.08 12.00
N PHE A 8 -0.84 -8.45 11.34
CA PHE A 8 -0.60 -7.75 10.07
C PHE A 8 0.43 -6.61 10.21
N ILE A 9 0.33 -5.80 11.27
CA ILE A 9 1.31 -4.73 11.53
C ILE A 9 2.70 -5.31 11.80
N ASP A 10 2.80 -6.39 12.58
CA ASP A 10 4.09 -6.98 12.92
C ASP A 10 4.78 -7.57 11.68
N GLU A 11 4.01 -8.16 10.77
CA GLU A 11 4.51 -8.75 9.53
C GLU A 11 4.90 -7.70 8.48
N VAL A 12 4.00 -6.76 8.18
CA VAL A 12 4.20 -5.76 7.13
C VAL A 12 5.05 -4.58 7.63
N GLY A 13 4.90 -4.20 8.90
CA GLY A 13 5.44 -2.96 9.47
C GLY A 13 6.96 -2.90 9.61
N SER A 14 7.66 -4.04 9.56
CA SER A 14 9.13 -4.05 9.55
C SER A 14 9.73 -3.56 8.23
N ARG A 15 9.00 -3.73 7.12
CA ARG A 15 9.46 -3.40 5.76
C ARG A 15 8.69 -2.26 5.13
N PHE A 16 7.44 -2.06 5.54
CA PHE A 16 6.58 -1.02 5.03
C PHE A 16 6.90 0.33 5.69
N ASN A 17 7.25 1.33 4.88
CA ASN A 17 7.58 2.66 5.39
C ASN A 17 6.76 3.74 4.68
N ALA A 18 5.81 4.32 5.40
CA ALA A 18 5.04 5.47 4.95
C ALA A 18 4.85 6.51 6.07
N SER A 19 5.73 6.52 7.08
CA SER A 19 5.65 7.44 8.23
C SER A 19 5.78 8.91 7.83
N ALA A 20 6.57 9.18 6.78
CA ALA A 20 6.75 10.52 6.20
C ALA A 20 5.60 10.96 5.27
N CYS A 21 4.61 10.09 5.00
CA CYS A 21 3.52 10.40 4.09
C CYS A 21 2.60 11.50 4.68
N MET A 22 2.67 12.70 4.10
CA MET A 22 1.82 13.84 4.48
C MET A 22 0.45 13.86 3.76
N SER A 23 0.11 12.81 3.03
CA SER A 23 -1.15 12.72 2.26
C SER A 23 -1.35 13.85 1.23
N CYS A 24 -0.28 14.41 0.65
CA CYS A 24 -0.33 15.55 -0.27
C CYS A 24 -1.05 15.27 -1.61
N GLY A 25 -1.04 14.03 -2.10
CA GLY A 25 -1.78 13.61 -3.31
C GLY A 25 -1.00 13.64 -4.61
N ALA A 26 0.28 14.05 -4.60
CA ALA A 26 1.15 14.05 -5.78
C ALA A 26 1.20 12.67 -6.48
N CYS A 27 1.22 11.59 -5.68
CA CYS A 27 1.24 10.22 -6.18
C CYS A 27 0.03 9.85 -7.04
N THR A 28 -1.13 10.49 -6.84
CA THR A 28 -2.32 10.22 -7.65
C THR A 28 -2.43 11.13 -8.84
N ALA A 29 -2.03 12.39 -8.71
CA ALA A 29 -1.98 13.31 -9.84
C ALA A 29 -1.09 12.81 -10.98
N ILE A 30 -0.02 12.06 -10.64
CA ILE A 30 0.94 11.54 -11.61
C ILE A 30 0.63 10.11 -12.10
N CYS A 31 -0.35 9.40 -11.50
CA CYS A 31 -0.58 7.99 -11.83
C CYS A 31 -1.33 7.87 -13.17
N PRO A 32 -0.78 7.19 -14.19
CA PRO A 32 -1.42 7.06 -15.50
C PRO A 32 -2.61 6.10 -15.50
N MET A 33 -2.71 5.24 -14.49
CA MET A 33 -3.80 4.26 -14.39
C MET A 33 -5.10 4.87 -13.87
N GLU A 34 -5.06 6.11 -13.36
CA GLU A 34 -6.20 6.79 -12.72
C GLU A 34 -6.92 5.93 -11.67
N THR A 35 -6.22 4.92 -11.12
CA THR A 35 -6.78 3.96 -10.18
C THR A 35 -7.24 4.74 -8.96
N GLY A 36 -8.56 4.80 -8.75
CA GLY A 36 -9.24 5.72 -7.83
C GLY A 36 -8.83 5.59 -6.36
N MET A 37 -7.96 4.62 -6.01
CA MET A 37 -7.45 4.47 -4.66
C MET A 37 -6.00 4.94 -4.57
N LEU A 38 -5.90 6.12 -4.01
CA LEU A 38 -4.67 6.84 -3.81
C LEU A 38 -3.77 6.03 -2.86
N PRO A 39 -2.46 5.88 -3.15
CA PRO A 39 -1.50 5.28 -2.22
C PRO A 39 -1.64 5.80 -0.79
N ARG A 40 -2.10 7.05 -0.63
CA ARG A 40 -2.47 7.68 0.65
C ARG A 40 -3.42 6.84 1.52
N MET A 41 -4.51 6.35 0.94
CA MET A 41 -5.54 5.61 1.68
C MET A 41 -5.04 4.22 2.04
N LEU A 42 -4.45 3.52 1.07
CA LEU A 42 -3.82 2.22 1.30
C LEU A 42 -2.79 2.31 2.42
N PHE A 43 -1.89 3.30 2.36
CA PHE A 43 -0.85 3.45 3.38
C PHE A 43 -1.41 3.79 4.75
N ARG A 44 -2.49 4.57 4.80
CA ARG A 44 -3.18 4.85 6.07
C ARG A 44 -3.82 3.58 6.65
N PHE A 45 -4.48 2.76 5.83
CA PHE A 45 -5.03 1.48 6.28
C PHE A 45 -3.95 0.52 6.74
N THR A 46 -2.82 0.46 6.03
CA THR A 46 -1.68 -0.36 6.41
C THR A 46 -1.11 0.07 7.76
N MET A 47 -0.85 1.37 7.96
CA MET A 47 -0.34 1.91 9.23
C MET A 47 -1.30 1.72 10.41
N LEU A 48 -2.61 1.70 10.15
CA LEU A 48 -3.63 1.46 11.17
C LEU A 48 -3.91 -0.04 11.41
N GLY A 49 -3.23 -0.93 10.69
CA GLY A 49 -3.45 -2.36 10.76
C GLY A 49 -4.83 -2.81 10.30
N GLN A 50 -5.48 -2.06 9.41
CA GLN A 50 -6.81 -2.38 8.89
C GLN A 50 -6.71 -3.36 7.73
N ASP A 51 -6.34 -4.60 8.01
CA ASP A 51 -6.18 -5.67 7.03
C ASP A 51 -7.44 -5.93 6.20
N GLY A 52 -8.63 -5.87 6.81
CA GLY A 52 -9.91 -5.99 6.09
C GLY A 52 -10.09 -4.92 5.02
N LYS A 53 -9.68 -3.67 5.32
CA LYS A 53 -9.69 -2.59 4.32
C LYS A 53 -8.65 -2.79 3.25
N ILE A 54 -7.51 -3.37 3.55
CA ILE A 54 -6.52 -3.72 2.53
C ILE A 54 -7.10 -4.78 1.58
N ARG A 55 -7.73 -5.83 2.12
CA ARG A 55 -8.38 -6.91 1.36
C ARG A 55 -9.52 -6.45 0.47
N GLU A 56 -10.40 -5.56 0.96
CA GLU A 56 -11.46 -4.92 0.15
C GLU A 56 -10.92 -4.19 -1.09
N ASN A 57 -9.63 -3.88 -1.09
CA ASN A 57 -8.96 -3.01 -2.05
C ASN A 57 -7.92 -3.76 -2.90
N GLU A 58 -8.02 -5.09 -2.96
CA GLU A 58 -7.17 -6.00 -3.72
C GLU A 58 -6.96 -5.56 -5.18
N ASP A 59 -8.06 -5.35 -5.93
CA ASP A 59 -8.02 -4.98 -7.35
C ASP A 59 -7.16 -3.74 -7.61
N THR A 60 -7.17 -2.79 -6.68
CA THR A 60 -6.37 -1.57 -6.83
C THR A 60 -4.90 -1.77 -6.44
N ILE A 61 -4.60 -2.67 -5.53
CA ILE A 61 -3.23 -3.06 -5.22
C ILE A 61 -2.61 -3.78 -6.44
N PHE A 62 -3.39 -4.63 -7.12
CA PHE A 62 -2.94 -5.39 -8.28
C PHE A 62 -2.99 -4.61 -9.62
N SER A 63 -3.74 -3.52 -9.70
CA SER A 63 -3.70 -2.61 -10.87
C SER A 63 -2.44 -1.74 -10.95
N CYS A 64 -1.68 -1.61 -9.85
CA CYS A 64 -0.43 -0.85 -9.85
C CYS A 64 0.61 -1.46 -10.83
N LEU A 65 1.14 -0.66 -11.75
CA LEU A 65 2.17 -1.15 -12.69
C LEU A 65 3.59 -1.21 -12.10
N LEU A 66 3.75 -0.81 -10.83
CA LEU A 66 5.07 -0.68 -10.17
C LEU A 66 6.06 0.18 -10.97
N CYS A 67 5.57 1.17 -11.74
CA CYS A 67 6.37 2.02 -12.62
C CYS A 67 7.22 3.08 -11.88
N ARG A 68 7.05 3.22 -10.56
CA ARG A 68 7.77 4.16 -9.67
C ARG A 68 7.62 5.65 -9.96
N MET A 69 6.75 6.04 -10.90
CA MET A 69 6.54 7.46 -11.22
C MET A 69 6.08 8.29 -10.01
N CYS A 70 5.23 7.71 -9.15
CA CYS A 70 4.77 8.32 -7.91
C CYS A 70 5.88 8.43 -6.83
N GLU A 71 6.85 7.53 -6.84
CA GLU A 71 7.97 7.49 -5.88
C GLU A 71 8.99 8.59 -6.21
N VAL A 72 9.37 8.73 -7.48
CA VAL A 72 10.31 9.76 -7.96
C VAL A 72 9.76 11.18 -7.72
N ASN A 73 8.44 11.36 -7.76
CA ASN A 73 7.80 12.66 -7.57
C ASN A 73 7.30 12.88 -6.12
N CYS A 74 7.64 11.98 -5.19
CA CYS A 74 7.20 12.12 -3.80
C CYS A 74 8.04 13.18 -3.07
N PRO A 75 7.46 14.30 -2.59
CA PRO A 75 8.22 15.32 -1.86
C PRO A 75 8.71 14.85 -0.48
N ALA A 76 8.16 13.74 0.02
CA ALA A 76 8.53 13.12 1.29
C ALA A 76 9.35 11.83 1.10
N GLU A 77 9.77 11.54 -0.13
CA GLU A 77 10.63 10.39 -0.48
C GLU A 77 10.10 9.04 0.03
N VAL A 78 8.78 8.89 0.08
CA VAL A 78 8.15 7.63 0.51
C VAL A 78 8.39 6.57 -0.55
N PRO A 79 8.84 5.34 -0.20
CA PRO A 79 9.05 4.24 -1.13
C PRO A 79 7.71 3.62 -1.58
N ILE A 80 6.93 4.37 -2.37
CA ILE A 80 5.54 4.05 -2.71
C ILE A 80 5.42 2.72 -3.44
N ALA A 81 6.24 2.48 -4.47
CA ALA A 81 6.13 1.27 -5.27
C ALA A 81 6.57 0.04 -4.47
N GLU A 82 7.61 0.19 -3.64
CA GLU A 82 8.06 -0.89 -2.76
C GLU A 82 7.00 -1.25 -1.72
N ASN A 83 6.36 -0.26 -1.11
CA ASN A 83 5.24 -0.48 -0.19
C ASN A 83 4.09 -1.25 -0.84
N VAL A 84 3.73 -0.93 -2.09
CA VAL A 84 2.71 -1.68 -2.84
C VAL A 84 3.19 -3.11 -3.15
N ARG A 85 4.45 -3.29 -3.51
CA ARG A 85 5.05 -4.63 -3.72
C ARG A 85 4.99 -5.49 -2.46
N LEU A 86 5.29 -4.90 -1.29
CA LEU A 86 5.18 -5.58 -0.01
C LEU A 86 3.74 -6.01 0.29
N LEU A 87 2.76 -5.15 0.00
CA LEU A 87 1.35 -5.50 0.14
C LEU A 87 0.97 -6.66 -0.78
N ARG A 88 1.43 -6.70 -2.03
CA ARG A 88 1.19 -7.86 -2.91
C ARG A 88 1.75 -9.16 -2.33
N GLY A 89 2.97 -9.13 -1.81
CA GLY A 89 3.56 -10.30 -1.15
C GLY A 89 2.73 -10.79 0.04
N TYR A 90 2.12 -9.87 0.80
CA TYR A 90 1.17 -10.24 1.85
C TYR A 90 -0.09 -10.93 1.28
N PHE A 91 -0.64 -10.46 0.16
CA PHE A 91 -1.75 -11.15 -0.52
C PHE A 91 -1.37 -12.54 -1.01
N ASP A 92 -0.20 -12.66 -1.62
CA ASP A 92 0.31 -13.93 -2.13
C ASP A 92 0.33 -15.00 -1.03
N VAL A 93 0.80 -14.66 0.18
CA VAL A 93 0.89 -15.60 1.31
C VAL A 93 -0.46 -15.80 2.02
N HIS A 94 -1.22 -14.74 2.29
CA HIS A 94 -2.36 -14.78 3.23
C HIS A 94 -3.75 -14.76 2.59
N VAL A 95 -3.82 -14.60 1.28
CA VAL A 95 -5.07 -14.58 0.52
C VAL A 95 -5.08 -15.69 -0.50
N PHE A 96 -4.00 -15.82 -1.27
CA PHE A 96 -3.91 -16.79 -2.36
C PHE A 96 -3.20 -18.09 -1.97
N ASP A 97 -2.58 -18.17 -0.79
CA ASP A 97 -1.84 -19.33 -0.30
C ASP A 97 -0.73 -19.79 -1.29
N LEU A 98 -0.08 -18.82 -1.92
CA LEU A 98 0.96 -19.00 -2.94
C LEU A 98 2.37 -18.99 -2.35
N ALA A 99 2.54 -19.42 -1.11
CA ALA A 99 3.84 -19.42 -0.42
C ALA A 99 4.91 -20.13 -1.28
N ARG A 100 5.83 -19.34 -1.83
CA ARG A 100 7.07 -19.82 -2.47
C ARG A 100 8.19 -19.89 -1.46
#